data_AF-A0A6Y1XKV5-F1
#
_entry.id   AF-A0A6Y1XKV5-F1
#
_cell.length_a   1.000
_cell.length_b   1.000
_cell.length_c   1.000
_cell.angle_alpha   90.00
_cell.angle_beta   90.00
_cell.angle_gamma   90.00
#
_symmetry.space_group_name_H-M   'P 1'
#
loop_
_entity.id
_entity.type
_entity.pdbx_description
1 polymer ?
#
loop_
_entity_poly.entity_id
_entity_poly.type
_entity_poly.pdbx_seq_one_letter_code
_entity_poly.pdbx_strand_id
1 'polypeptide(L)' 'MECRAVYMQRFEEINLLATMAEKNSELGGNIMAMNALTRSGLVLLCGYFEGFLREMCKEFVEELNDLGIPPSKIPLRM' A
#
# COMPACT_ATOMS: atom_id res chain seq x y z
N MET A 1 -0.75 -15.21 -0.79
CA MET A 1 -0.46 -13.85 -0.33
C MET A 1 -1.75 -13.04 -0.16
N GLU A 2 -2.33 -13.10 1.03
CA GLU A 2 -3.54 -12.36 1.39
C GLU A 2 -3.27 -10.84 1.42
N CYS A 3 -2.04 -10.44 1.78
CA CYS A 3 -1.56 -9.06 1.81
C CYS A 3 -1.77 -8.30 0.49
N ARG A 4 -1.66 -8.98 -0.66
CA ARG A 4 -1.86 -8.37 -1.99
C ARG A 4 -3.32 -7.97 -2.19
N ALA A 5 -4.27 -8.82 -1.81
CA ALA A 5 -5.69 -8.53 -1.98
C ALA A 5 -6.11 -7.33 -1.10
N VAL A 6 -5.64 -7.31 0.14
CA VAL A 6 -5.87 -6.20 1.08
C VAL A 6 -5.28 -4.89 0.55
N TYR A 7 -4.05 -4.92 0.02
CA TYR A 7 -3.41 -3.73 -0.55
C TYR A 7 -4.16 -3.19 -1.78
N MET A 8 -4.65 -4.06 -2.66
CA MET A 8 -5.42 -3.64 -3.84
C MET A 8 -6.74 -2.96 -3.47
N GLN A 9 -7.46 -3.46 -2.44
CA GLN A 9 -8.67 -2.78 -1.95
C GLN A 9 -8.36 -1.38 -1.39
N ARG A 10 -7.28 -1.23 -0.65
CA ARG A 10 -6.83 0.08 -0.12
C ARG A 10 -6.47 1.07 -1.22
N PHE A 11 -6.09 0.58 -2.40
CA PHE A 11 -5.81 1.41 -3.57
C PHE A 11 -7.07 2.09 -4.14
N GLU A 12 -8.26 1.53 -3.91
CA GLU A 12 -9.53 2.15 -4.32
C GLU A 12 -9.76 3.50 -3.62
N GLU A 13 -9.33 3.61 -2.36
CA GLU A 13 -9.43 4.86 -1.60
C GLU A 13 -8.49 5.94 -2.14
N ILE A 14 -7.29 5.56 -2.58
CA ILE A 14 -6.35 6.47 -3.25
C ILE A 14 -6.95 6.98 -4.57
N ASN A 15 -7.57 6.09 -5.34
CA ASN A 15 -8.25 6.47 -6.59
C ASN A 15 -9.40 7.44 -6.32
N LEU A 16 -10.19 7.21 -5.26
CA LEU A 16 -11.25 8.13 -4.87
C LEU A 16 -10.71 9.54 -4.56
N LEU A 17 -9.63 9.63 -3.77
CA LEU A 17 -8.99 10.90 -3.45
C LEU A 17 -8.42 11.59 -4.68
N ALA A 18 -7.82 10.84 -5.61
CA ALA A 18 -7.34 11.37 -6.88
C ALA A 18 -8.49 11.94 -7.73
N THR A 19 -9.59 11.21 -7.88
CA THR A 19 -10.78 11.69 -8.61
C THR A 19 -11.38 12.94 -7.95
N MET A 20 -11.41 13.01 -6.62
CA MET A 20 -11.89 14.21 -5.91
C MET A 20 -10.95 15.40 -6.10
N ALA A 21 -9.64 15.17 -6.14
CA ALA A 21 -8.66 16.22 -6.40
C ALA A 21 -8.78 16.75 -7.84
N GLU A 22 -8.96 15.87 -8.82
CA GLU A 22 -9.20 16.23 -10.23
C GLU A 22 -10.45 17.10 -10.38
N LYS A 23 -11.56 16.74 -9.73
CA LYS A 23 -12.78 17.58 -9.73
C LYS A 23 -12.54 18.98 -9.14
N ASN A 24 -11.68 19.10 -8.13
CA ASN A 24 -11.33 20.39 -7.54
C ASN A 24 -10.32 21.20 -8.38
N SER A 25 -9.76 20.62 -9.44
CA SER A 25 -8.88 21.30 -10.40
C SER A 25 -9.64 21.97 -11.54
N GLU A 26 -10.94 21.69 -11.69
CA GLU A 26 -11.81 22.28 -12.71
C GLU A 26 -12.08 23.78 -12.46
N LEU A 27 -12.65 24.45 -13.46
CA LEU A 27 -12.94 25.89 -13.40
C LEU A 27 -13.94 26.20 -12.27
N GLY A 28 -13.55 27.06 -11.32
CA GLY A 28 -14.35 27.34 -10.11
C GLY A 28 -14.12 26.36 -8.95
N GLY A 29 -13.17 25.44 -9.09
CA GLY A 29 -12.77 24.49 -8.04
C GLY A 29 -12.03 25.13 -6.86
N ASN A 30 -11.80 24.32 -5.82
CA ASN A 30 -11.19 24.77 -4.57
C ASN A 30 -9.74 24.25 -4.44
N ILE A 31 -8.77 25.15 -4.66
CA ILE A 31 -7.33 24.85 -4.58
C ILE A 31 -6.93 24.32 -3.20
N MET A 32 -7.50 24.85 -2.12
CA MET A 32 -7.20 24.36 -0.77
C MET A 32 -7.68 22.92 -0.57
N ALA A 33 -8.88 22.60 -1.07
CA ALA A 33 -9.40 21.24 -1.04
C ALA A 33 -8.56 20.29 -1.91
N MET A 34 -8.19 20.70 -3.13
CA MET A 34 -7.29 19.93 -3.99
C MET A 34 -5.97 19.60 -3.29
N ASN A 35 -5.29 20.60 -2.72
CA ASN A 35 -4.04 20.42 -2.00
C ASN A 35 -4.19 19.50 -0.78
N ALA A 36 -5.30 19.62 -0.04
CA ALA A 36 -5.58 18.76 1.10
C ALA A 36 -5.79 17.30 0.65
N LEU A 37 -6.59 17.07 -0.39
CA LEU A 37 -6.86 15.74 -0.94
C LEU A 37 -5.58 15.07 -1.46
N THR A 38 -4.75 15.79 -2.21
CA THR A 38 -3.47 15.26 -2.73
C THR A 38 -2.51 14.90 -1.60
N ARG A 39 -2.40 15.75 -0.56
CA ARG A 39 -1.54 15.45 0.61
C ARG A 39 -2.04 14.24 1.40
N SER A 40 -3.35 14.16 1.63
CA SER A 40 -3.96 12.99 2.28
C SER A 40 -3.73 11.71 1.49
N GLY A 41 -3.89 11.76 0.16
CA GLY A 41 -3.60 10.63 -0.73
C GLY A 41 -2.14 10.16 -0.63
N LEU A 42 -1.18 11.09 -0.59
CA LEU A 42 0.24 10.73 -0.43
C LEU A 42 0.51 10.05 0.92
N VAL A 43 -0.05 10.58 2.01
CA VAL A 43 0.12 10.00 3.36
C VAL A 43 -0.44 8.57 3.40
N LEU A 44 -1.64 8.37 2.87
CA LEU A 44 -2.28 7.05 2.82
C LEU A 44 -1.47 6.08 1.94
N LEU A 45 -1.02 6.52 0.77
CA LEU A 45 -0.20 5.69 -0.12
C LEU A 45 1.09 5.20 0.58
N CYS A 46 1.79 6.09 1.28
CA CYS A 46 2.96 5.73 2.07
C CYS A 46 2.63 4.71 3.16
N GLY A 47 1.56 4.95 3.94
CA GLY A 47 1.15 4.04 5.01
C GLY A 47 0.72 2.67 4.49
N TYR A 48 0.01 2.63 3.37
CA TYR A 48 -0.43 1.39 2.73
C TYR A 48 0.74 0.60 2.16
N PHE A 49 1.70 1.28 1.54
CA PHE A 49 2.89 0.63 1.01
C PHE A 49 3.77 0.06 2.13
N GLU A 50 3.98 0.81 3.21
CA GLU A 50 4.71 0.32 4.38
C GLU A 50 4.01 -0.91 4.99
N GLY A 51 2.69 -0.82 5.19
CA GLY A 51 1.90 -1.93 5.70
C GLY A 51 1.96 -3.17 4.80
N PHE A 52 1.89 -2.98 3.49
CA PHE A 52 2.02 -4.07 2.52
C PHE A 52 3.38 -4.76 2.60
N LEU A 53 4.48 -4.00 2.61
CA LEU A 53 5.82 -4.58 2.73
C LEU A 53 5.98 -5.38 4.03
N ARG A 54 5.43 -4.86 5.14
CA ARG A 54 5.45 -5.53 6.43
C ARG A 54 4.72 -6.87 6.40
N GLU A 55 3.50 -6.90 5.89
CA GLU A 55 2.71 -8.14 5.81
C GLU A 55 3.31 -9.12 4.80
N MET A 56 3.82 -8.65 3.66
CA MET A 56 4.51 -9.51 2.68
C MET A 56 5.73 -10.20 3.29
N CYS A 57 6.57 -9.47 4.03
CA CYS A 57 7.71 -10.05 4.73
C CYS A 57 7.27 -11.07 5.79
N LYS A 58 6.17 -10.79 6.49
CA LYS A 58 5.61 -11.69 7.51
C LYS A 58 5.09 -12.99 6.88
N GLU A 59 4.25 -12.89 5.84
CA GLU A 59 3.74 -14.05 5.09
C GLU A 59 4.89 -14.90 4.54
N PHE A 60 5.93 -14.27 3.99
CA PHE A 60 7.11 -14.99 3.50
C PHE A 60 7.84 -15.78 4.60
N VAL A 61 8.03 -15.18 5.78
CA VAL A 61 8.66 -15.86 6.91
C VAL A 61 7.78 -17.00 7.44
N GLU A 62 6.47 -16.80 7.50
CA GLU A 62 5.50 -17.84 7.88
C GLU A 62 5.56 -19.01 6.91
N GLU A 63 5.52 -18.76 5.60
CA GLU A 63 5.66 -19.80 4.57
C GLU A 63 6.99 -20.57 4.71
N LEU A 64 8.11 -19.88 4.98
CA LEU A 64 9.39 -20.53 5.21
C LEU A 64 9.40 -21.42 6.46
N ASN A 65 8.77 -20.97 7.54
CA ASN A 65 8.67 -21.73 8.78
C ASN A 65 7.80 -22.99 8.59
N ASP A 66 6.70 -22.87 7.85
CA ASP A 66 5.78 -23.97 7.56
C ASP A 66 6.44 -25.08 6.71
N LEU A 67 7.46 -24.75 5.92
CA LEU A 67 8.25 -25.76 5.19
C LEU A 67 9.04 -26.68 6.13
N GLY A 68 9.20 -26.33 7.42
CA GLY A 68 9.90 -27.15 8.41
C GLY A 68 11.38 -27.35 8.09
N ILE A 69 11.96 -26.48 7.25
CA ILE A 69 13.34 -26.61 6.78
C ILE A 69 14.27 -26.03 7.86
N PRO A 70 15.33 -26.76 8.26
CA PRO A 70 16.30 -26.22 9.20
C PRO A 70 16.98 -24.97 8.61
N PRO A 71 17.18 -23.89 9.40
CA PRO A 71 17.74 -22.63 8.92
C PRO A 71 19.07 -22.76 8.17
N SER A 72 19.86 -23.81 8.47
CA SER A 72 21.13 -24.12 7.80
C SER A 72 20.98 -24.50 6.32
N LYS A 73 19.78 -24.80 5.85
CA LYS A 73 19.48 -25.13 4.44
C LYS A 73 18.83 -23.98 3.68
N ILE A 74 18.57 -22.84 4.32
CA ILE A 74 18.05 -21.64 3.65
C ILE A 74 19.23 -20.98 2.91
N PRO A 75 19.16 -20.79 1.58
CA PRO A 75 20.21 -20.11 0.84
C PRO A 75 20.36 -18.67 1.36
N LEU A 76 21.51 -18.33 1.94
CA LEU A 76 21.79 -17.01 2.52
C LEU A 76 22.00 -15.91 1.45
N ARG A 77 21.91 -16.25 0.16
CA ARG A 77 22.04 -15.33 -0.97
C ARG A 77 21.06 -15.78 -2.06
N MET A 78 20.20 -14.85 -2.47
CA MET A 78 19.45 -14.92 -3.74
C MET A 78 20.29 -14.31 -4.85
#